data_AF-A0A3C1SHX9-F1
#
_entry.id   AF-A0A3C1SHX9-F1
#
_cell.length_a   1.000
_cell.length_b   1.000
_cell.length_c   1.000
_cell.angle_alpha   90.00
_cell.angle_beta   90.00
_cell.angle_gamma   90.00
#
_symmetry.space_group_name_H-M   'P 1'
#
loop_
_entity.id
_entity.type
_entity.pdbx_description
1 polymer ?
#
loop_
_entity_poly.entity_id
_entity_poly.type
_entity_poly.pdbx_seq_one_letter_code
_entity_poly.pdbx_strand_id
1 'polypeptide(L)'
;GAMHTLEHLVAEYIRDELPGIVIDFSPMGCRTGFYFTVWGDHEESYIAEHLVNVLKKVAVWDKEVPAATEVECGNYRDHDLEGAKLLAQKWVDGITTKGWNCYK
;
A
#
# COMPACT_ATOMS: atom_id res chain seq x y z
N GLY A 1 -2.46 12.25 6.64
CA GLY A 1 -1.41 12.52 5.65
C GLY A 1 -0.86 11.23 5.10
N ALA A 2 0.35 10.83 5.52
CA ALA A 2 1.13 9.79 4.81
C ALA A 2 0.43 8.45 4.64
N MET A 3 -0.27 7.97 5.69
CA MET A 3 -1.00 6.70 5.65
C MET A 3 -2.18 6.72 4.67
N HIS A 4 -2.92 7.83 4.66
CA HIS A 4 -4.05 8.05 3.76
C HIS A 4 -3.58 8.19 2.30
N THR A 5 -2.48 8.89 2.07
CA THR A 5 -1.86 8.91 0.74
C THR A 5 -1.36 7.53 0.32
N LEU A 6 -0.75 6.76 1.22
CA LEU A 6 -0.27 5.41 0.92
C LEU A 6 -1.41 4.45 0.56
N GLU A 7 -2.58 4.56 1.20
CA GLU A 7 -3.80 3.84 0.82
C GLU A 7 -4.16 4.09 -0.65
N HIS A 8 -4.27 5.36 -1.05
CA HIS A 8 -4.59 5.74 -2.42
C HIS A 8 -3.56 5.22 -3.43
N LEU A 9 -2.28 5.38 -3.15
CA LEU A 9 -1.20 4.99 -4.07
C LEU A 9 -1.08 3.47 -4.24
N VAL A 10 -1.30 2.70 -3.18
CA VAL A 10 -1.31 1.23 -3.27
C VAL A 10 -2.55 0.76 -4.01
N ALA A 11 -3.72 1.36 -3.72
CA ALA A 11 -4.98 1.00 -4.36
C ALA A 11 -4.97 1.17 -5.90
N GLU A 12 -4.17 2.11 -6.42
CA GLU A 12 -3.97 2.32 -7.85
C GLU A 12 -3.45 1.07 -8.57
N TYR A 13 -2.41 0.41 -8.03
CA TYR A 13 -1.72 -0.68 -8.73
C TYR A 13 -2.00 -2.07 -8.18
N ILE A 14 -2.44 -2.20 -6.92
CA ILE A 14 -2.56 -3.52 -6.28
C ILE A 14 -3.60 -4.41 -6.96
N ARG A 15 -4.66 -3.83 -7.52
CA ARG A 15 -5.69 -4.56 -8.25
C ARG A 15 -5.21 -5.05 -9.62
N ASP A 16 -4.29 -4.32 -10.25
CA ASP A 16 -3.65 -4.73 -11.50
C ASP A 16 -2.57 -5.80 -11.25
N GLU A 17 -1.84 -5.68 -10.14
CA GLU A 17 -0.81 -6.64 -9.74
C GLU A 17 -1.41 -7.99 -9.31
N LEU A 18 -2.60 -7.99 -8.72
CA LEU A 18 -3.33 -9.17 -8.24
C LEU A 18 -4.76 -9.20 -8.81
N PRO A 19 -4.91 -9.47 -10.11
CA PRO A 19 -6.18 -9.32 -10.81
C PRO A 19 -7.23 -10.32 -10.33
N GLY A 20 -8.41 -9.80 -9.99
CA GLY A 20 -9.59 -10.60 -9.64
C GLY A 20 -9.62 -11.16 -8.21
N ILE A 21 -8.57 -10.95 -7.41
CA ILE A 21 -8.54 -11.48 -6.03
C ILE A 21 -8.57 -10.39 -4.95
N VAL A 22 -8.19 -9.14 -5.24
CA VAL A 22 -8.16 -8.06 -4.23
C VAL A 22 -9.57 -7.60 -3.85
N ILE A 23 -9.90 -7.68 -2.57
CA ILE A 23 -11.15 -7.15 -2.01
C ILE A 23 -10.93 -5.72 -1.54
N ASP A 24 -10.00 -5.54 -0.59
CA ASP A 24 -9.83 -4.28 0.12
C ASP A 24 -8.40 -4.09 0.65
N PHE A 25 -7.94 -2.83 0.68
CA PHE A 25 -6.67 -2.42 1.29
C PHE A 25 -6.93 -1.16 2.14
N SER A 26 -7.08 -1.34 3.44
CA SER A 26 -7.54 -0.28 4.36
C SER A 26 -6.54 -0.01 5.49
N PRO A 27 -6.36 1.24 5.93
CA PRO A 27 -5.50 1.60 7.05
C PRO A 27 -6.07 1.09 8.38
N MET A 28 -5.19 0.62 9.27
CA MET A 28 -5.58 0.25 10.63
C MET A 28 -5.82 1.50 11.49
N GLY A 29 -6.83 1.48 12.36
CA GLY A 29 -7.14 2.60 13.26
C GLY A 29 -6.02 2.97 14.25
N CYS A 30 -5.17 2.01 14.62
CA CYS A 30 -3.97 2.27 15.43
C CYS A 30 -2.81 2.93 14.66
N ARG A 31 -2.93 3.04 13.33
CA ARG A 31 -1.97 3.66 12.41
C ARG A 31 -0.59 3.02 12.38
N THR A 32 -0.51 1.71 12.57
CA THR A 32 0.75 0.94 12.47
C THR A 32 0.85 0.07 11.23
N GLY A 33 -0.22 -0.05 10.44
CA GLY A 33 -0.25 -0.91 9.26
C GLY A 33 -1.57 -0.81 8.50
N PHE A 34 -1.79 -1.79 7.62
CA PHE A 34 -2.98 -1.92 6.76
C PHE A 34 -3.55 -3.32 6.88
N TYR A 35 -4.87 -3.42 6.77
CA TYR A 35 -5.54 -4.68 6.46
C TYR A 35 -5.57 -4.85 4.96
N PHE A 36 -5.11 -6.01 4.48
CA PHE A 36 -5.20 -6.40 3.08
C PHE A 36 -6.03 -7.67 2.98
N THR A 37 -7.20 -7.57 2.34
CA THR A 37 -8.16 -8.66 2.21
C THR A 37 -8.23 -9.12 0.76
N VAL A 38 -8.13 -10.43 0.55
CA VAL A 38 -8.18 -11.07 -0.78
C VAL A 38 -9.14 -12.26 -0.78
N TRP A 39 -9.62 -12.65 -1.95
CA TRP A 39 -10.39 -13.87 -2.16
C TRP A 39 -9.49 -15.10 -2.24
N GLY A 40 -9.92 -16.19 -1.60
CA GLY A 40 -9.27 -17.50 -1.71
C GLY A 40 -8.07 -17.69 -0.79
N ASP A 41 -7.50 -18.89 -0.85
CA ASP A 41 -6.32 -19.26 -0.08
C ASP A 41 -5.07 -19.07 -0.95
N HIS A 42 -4.22 -18.13 -0.53
CA HIS A 42 -2.95 -17.81 -1.19
C HIS A 42 -1.82 -17.89 -0.17
N GLU A 43 -0.67 -18.39 -0.62
CA GLU A 43 0.56 -18.37 0.18
C GLU A 43 0.92 -16.93 0.57
N GLU A 44 1.29 -16.69 1.83
CA GLU A 44 1.63 -15.34 2.29
C GLU A 44 2.85 -14.78 1.56
N SER A 45 3.77 -15.65 1.13
CA SER A 45 4.92 -15.29 0.29
C SER A 45 4.51 -14.66 -1.04
N TYR A 46 3.48 -15.23 -1.69
CA TYR A 46 2.95 -14.72 -2.94
C TYR A 46 2.36 -13.33 -2.76
N ILE A 47 1.55 -13.13 -1.72
CA ILE A 47 0.95 -11.82 -1.40
C ILE A 47 2.03 -10.79 -1.05
N ALA A 48 3.01 -11.17 -0.24
CA ALA A 48 4.09 -10.28 0.16
C ALA A 48 4.95 -9.82 -1.03
N GLU A 49 5.27 -10.73 -1.96
CA GLU A 49 6.05 -10.40 -3.16
C GLU A 49 5.35 -9.35 -4.03
N HIS A 50 4.06 -9.54 -4.31
CA HIS A 50 3.27 -8.64 -5.16
C HIS A 50 3.03 -7.30 -4.46
N LEU A 51 2.78 -7.30 -3.14
CA LEU A 51 2.68 -6.07 -2.37
C LEU A 51 4.00 -5.28 -2.40
N VAL A 52 5.15 -5.95 -2.28
CA VAL A 52 6.47 -5.30 -2.39
C VAL A 52 6.69 -4.69 -3.77
N ASN A 53 6.24 -5.34 -4.86
CA ASN A 53 6.33 -4.76 -6.20
C ASN A 53 5.55 -3.45 -6.31
N VAL A 54 4.35 -3.40 -5.74
CA VAL A 54 3.55 -2.16 -5.69
C VAL A 54 4.23 -1.11 -4.82
N LEU A 55 4.71 -1.46 -3.63
CA LEU A 55 5.39 -0.53 -2.74
C LEU A 55 6.68 0.06 -3.35
N LYS A 56 7.40 -0.71 -4.18
CA LYS A 56 8.53 -0.19 -4.96
C LYS A 56 8.09 0.89 -5.95
N LYS A 57 6.97 0.70 -6.65
CA LYS A 57 6.39 1.72 -7.54
C LYS A 57 5.97 2.96 -6.75
N VAL A 58 5.37 2.78 -5.57
CA VAL A 58 4.98 3.88 -4.69
C VAL A 58 6.19 4.66 -4.16
N ALA A 59 7.28 3.98 -3.78
CA ALA A 59 8.48 4.63 -3.23
C ALA A 59 9.12 5.63 -4.21
N VAL A 60 9.03 5.36 -5.51
CA VAL A 60 9.56 6.23 -6.59
C VAL A 60 8.48 7.06 -7.27
N TRP A 61 7.29 7.18 -6.66
CA TRP A 61 6.16 7.90 -7.25
C TRP A 61 6.48 9.38 -7.50
N ASP A 62 6.18 9.84 -8.72
CA ASP A 62 6.50 11.17 -9.25
C ASP A 62 5.28 11.91 -9.81
N LYS A 63 4.08 11.33 -9.68
CA LYS A 63 2.80 11.91 -10.12
C LYS A 63 2.03 12.50 -8.95
N GLU A 64 0.89 13.11 -9.24
CA GLU A 64 -0.07 13.53 -8.22
C GLU A 64 -0.69 12.32 -7.51
N VAL A 65 -1.27 12.56 -6.32
CA VAL A 65 -1.99 11.52 -5.58
C VAL A 65 -3.33 11.26 -6.29
N PRO A 66 -3.63 10.02 -6.70
CA PRO A 66 -4.86 9.70 -7.40
C PRO A 66 -6.07 9.94 -6.49
N ALA A 67 -7.17 10.41 -7.07
CA ALA A 67 -8.44 10.67 -6.37
C ALA A 67 -8.34 11.62 -5.16
N ALA A 68 -7.32 12.49 -5.10
CA ALA A 68 -7.13 13.49 -4.04
C ALA A 68 -7.97 14.76 -4.28
N THR A 69 -9.26 14.59 -4.61
CA THR A 69 -10.19 15.69 -4.89
C THR A 69 -11.37 15.69 -3.90
N GLU A 70 -12.07 16.82 -3.77
CA GLU A 70 -13.24 16.94 -2.88
C GLU A 70 -14.38 15.98 -3.24
N VAL A 71 -14.47 15.57 -4.51
CA VAL A 71 -15.52 14.66 -4.99
C VAL A 71 -15.19 13.20 -4.67
N GLU A 72 -13.90 12.85 -4.71
CA GLU A 72 -13.46 11.46 -4.67
C GLU A 72 -12.89 11.04 -3.30
N CYS A 73 -12.50 12.01 -2.47
CA CYS A 73 -11.91 11.77 -1.17
C CYS A 73 -12.62 12.54 -0.05
N GLY A 74 -13.08 11.81 0.97
CA GLY A 74 -13.77 12.38 2.13
C GLY A 74 -12.91 13.33 2.98
N ASN A 75 -11.59 13.32 2.80
CA ASN A 75 -10.67 14.28 3.43
C ASN A 75 -9.48 14.61 2.50
N TYR A 76 -9.78 15.16 1.31
CA TYR A 76 -8.80 15.48 0.25
C TYR A 76 -7.64 16.41 0.68
N ARG A 77 -7.76 17.09 1.83
CA ARG A 77 -6.71 17.97 2.36
C ARG A 77 -5.67 17.23 3.19
N ASP A 78 -5.96 15.99 3.63
CA ASP A 78 -5.07 15.22 4.51
C ASP A 78 -4.17 14.25 3.73
N HIS A 79 -3.35 14.79 2.84
CA HIS A 79 -2.38 14.01 2.06
C HIS A 79 -0.93 14.45 2.32
N ASP A 80 -0.01 13.48 2.27
CA ASP A 80 1.43 13.68 2.39
C ASP A 80 2.16 12.64 1.51
N LEU A 81 2.49 13.05 0.29
CA LEU A 81 3.11 12.20 -0.73
C LEU A 81 4.54 11.79 -0.34
N GLU A 82 5.33 12.72 0.17
CA GLU A 82 6.72 12.43 0.56
C GLU A 82 6.75 11.49 1.76
N GLY A 83 5.87 11.68 2.74
CA GLY A 83 5.70 10.73 3.84
C GLY A 83 5.28 9.34 3.36
N ALA A 84 4.34 9.24 2.41
CA ALA A 84 3.92 7.95 1.85
C ALA A 84 5.07 7.23 1.13
N LYS A 85 5.87 7.95 0.34
CA LYS A 85 7.06 7.42 -0.34
C LYS A 85 8.09 6.87 0.65
N LEU A 86 8.37 7.62 1.72
CA LEU A 86 9.29 7.19 2.78
C LEU A 86 8.78 5.94 3.50
N LEU A 87 7.47 5.85 3.79
CA LEU A 87 6.88 4.66 4.40
C LEU A 87 6.96 3.45 3.47
N ALA A 88 6.67 3.62 2.18
CA ALA A 88 6.78 2.56 1.18
C ALA A 88 8.22 2.05 1.07
N GLN A 89 9.20 2.95 0.99
CA GLN A 89 10.62 2.57 0.95
C GLN A 89 11.02 1.80 2.21
N LYS A 90 10.60 2.26 3.40
CA LYS A 90 10.88 1.57 4.67
C LYS A 90 10.31 0.15 4.71
N TRP A 91 9.12 -0.07 4.13
CA TRP A 91 8.53 -1.41 4.01
C TRP A 91 9.32 -2.29 3.04
N VAL A 92 9.67 -1.76 1.87
CA VAL A 92 10.49 -2.47 0.88
C VAL A 92 11.84 -2.89 1.49
N ASP A 93 12.52 -1.97 2.16
CA ASP A 93 13.80 -2.25 2.83
C ASP A 93 13.63 -3.31 3.91
N GLY A 94 12.60 -3.17 4.75
CA GLY A 94 12.28 -4.12 5.81
C GLY A 94 12.05 -5.53 5.30
N ILE A 95 11.19 -5.69 4.30
CA ILE A 95 10.86 -7.00 3.72
C ILE A 95 12.06 -7.60 2.98
N THR A 96 12.81 -6.78 2.23
CA THR A 96 13.97 -7.26 1.47
C THR A 96 15.11 -7.71 2.38
N THR A 97 15.31 -7.03 3.51
CA THR A 97 16.43 -7.33 4.42
C THR A 97 16.11 -8.37 5.48
N LYS A 98 14.88 -8.39 6.01
CA LYS A 98 14.47 -9.26 7.13
C LYS A 98 13.55 -10.40 6.69
N GLY A 99 13.06 -10.37 5.47
CA GLY A 99 12.00 -11.25 5.00
C GLY A 99 10.60 -10.74 5.35
N TRP A 100 9.59 -11.32 4.70
CA TRP A 100 8.18 -10.99 4.91
C TRP A 100 7.56 -11.71 6.12
N ASN A 101 8.16 -12.81 6.56
CA ASN A 101 7.62 -13.66 7.61
C ASN A 101 8.17 -13.21 8.98
N CYS A 102 7.28 -12.77 9.87
CA CYS A 102 7.65 -12.32 11.22
C CYS A 102 7.83 -13.45 12.24
N TYR A 103 7.56 -14.70 11.85
CA TYR A 103 7.66 -15.90 12.69
C TYR A 103 8.91 -16.74 12.42
N LYS A 104 9.78 -16.30 11.50
CA LYS A 104 11.06 -16.93 11.20
C LYS A 104 12.22 -16.19 11.85
#